data_AF-A0A960G7F5-F1
#
_entry.id   AF-A0A960G7F5-F1
#
_cell.length_a   1.000
_cell.length_b   1.000
_cell.length_c   1.000
_cell.angle_alpha   90.00
_cell.angle_beta   90.00
_cell.angle_gamma   90.00
#
_symmetry.space_group_name_H-M   'P 1'
#
loop_
_entity.id
_entity.type
_entity.pdbx_description
1 polymer ?
#
loop_
_entity_poly.entity_id
_entity_poly.type
_entity_poly.pdbx_seq_one_letter_code
_entity_poly.pdbx_strand_id
1 'polypeptide(L)' 'MSIKTSPDTTGLDTLDPAVNPARDAVPFRRILAARQHITDAEAELRDAVKAAREAGDSWTIIAAALDTTRQAAQQRFGKN' A
#
# COMPACT_ATOMS: atom_id res chain seq x y z
N MET A 1 17.22 39.38 7.82
CA MET A 1 16.93 38.03 8.34
C MET A 1 17.89 37.06 7.67
N SER A 2 18.83 36.47 8.41
CA SER A 2 19.81 35.52 7.86
C SER A 2 19.33 34.11 8.19
N ILE A 3 18.83 33.39 7.19
CA ILE A 3 18.52 31.96 7.31
C ILE A 3 19.84 31.21 7.45
N LYS A 4 20.16 30.76 8.67
CA LYS A 4 21.26 29.82 8.91
C LYS A 4 20.78 28.44 8.53
N THR A 5 21.05 28.02 7.29
CA THR A 5 20.89 26.63 6.87
C THR A 5 22.04 25.84 7.48
N SER A 6 21.74 24.98 8.45
CA SER A 6 22.69 23.98 8.94
C SER A 6 23.07 23.05 7.78
N PRO A 7 24.33 22.57 7.69
CA PRO A 7 24.76 21.70 6.59
C PRO A 7 23.89 20.45 6.58
N ASP A 8 23.19 20.23 5.47
CA ASP A 8 22.19 19.18 5.33
C ASP A 8 22.92 17.85 5.12
N THR A 9 22.83 16.94 6.10
CA THR A 9 23.49 15.62 6.09
C THR A 9 23.04 14.67 4.97
N THR A 10 22.10 15.12 4.14
CA THR A 10 21.58 14.39 2.98
C THR A 10 22.54 14.38 1.79
N GLY A 11 23.55 15.27 1.76
CA GLY A 11 24.51 15.38 0.65
C GLY A 11 23.94 16.07 -0.60
N LEU A 12 22.78 16.73 -0.47
CA LEU A 12 22.11 17.40 -1.60
C LEU A 12 22.83 18.69 -2.05
N ASP A 13 23.67 19.28 -1.19
CA ASP A 13 24.44 20.50 -1.48
C ASP A 13 25.46 20.31 -2.63
N THR A 14 25.84 19.07 -2.94
CA THR A 14 26.80 18.74 -4.00
C THR A 14 26.15 18.39 -5.33
N LEU A 15 24.82 18.27 -5.38
CA LEU A 15 24.08 17.96 -6.60
C LEU A 15 23.79 19.25 -7.37
N ASP A 16 24.53 19.47 -8.45
CA ASP A 16 24.22 20.54 -9.41
C ASP A 16 23.13 20.06 -10.40
N PRO A 17 21.91 20.65 -10.38
CA PRO A 17 20.81 20.26 -11.25
C PRO A 17 21.06 20.56 -12.74
N ALA A 18 22.06 21.38 -13.08
CA ALA A 18 22.46 21.64 -14.46
C ALA A 18 23.20 20.46 -15.10
N VAL A 19 23.91 19.66 -14.29
CA VAL A 19 24.64 18.45 -14.74
C VAL A 19 23.95 17.15 -14.32
N ASN A 20 23.00 17.22 -13.38
CA ASN A 20 22.10 16.14 -12.99
C ASN A 20 20.64 16.55 -13.24
N PRO A 21 20.17 16.54 -14.51
CA PRO A 21 18.79 16.87 -14.79
C PRO A 21 17.87 15.89 -14.06
N ALA A 22 16.93 16.43 -13.28
CA ALA A 22 15.96 15.62 -12.54
C ALA A 22 15.21 14.72 -13.52
N ARG A 23 15.46 13.40 -13.45
CA ARG A 23 14.69 12.44 -14.22
C ARG A 23 13.24 12.52 -13.77
N ASP A 24 12.32 12.71 -14.71
CA ASP A 24 10.90 12.79 -14.40
C ASP A 24 10.49 11.62 -13.51
N ALA A 25 10.13 11.92 -12.26
CA ALA A 25 9.77 10.92 -11.26
C ALA A 25 8.36 10.34 -11.51
N VAL A 26 7.68 10.70 -12.61
CA VAL A 26 6.39 10.13 -12.99
C VAL A 26 6.34 8.58 -12.90
N PRO A 27 7.33 7.80 -13.41
CA PRO A 27 7.28 6.34 -13.27
C PRO A 27 7.32 5.89 -11.81
N PHE A 28 8.16 6.50 -10.97
CA PHE A 28 8.24 6.18 -9.55
C PHE A 28 6.98 6.58 -8.78
N ARG A 29 6.42 7.76 -9.07
CA ARG A 29 5.13 8.18 -8.49
C ARG A 29 4.00 7.23 -8.88
N ARG A 30 3.98 6.74 -10.12
CA ARG A 30 3.01 5.71 -10.56
C ARG A 30 3.18 4.41 -9.80
N ILE A 31 4.40 3.96 -9.54
CA ILE A 31 4.67 2.77 -8.73
C ILE A 31 4.16 2.97 -7.29
N LEU A 32 4.44 4.12 -6.68
CA LEU A 32 3.98 4.43 -5.32
C LEU A 32 2.45 4.47 -5.25
N ALA A 33 1.80 5.12 -6.22
CA ALA A 33 0.34 5.14 -6.30
C ALA A 33 -0.25 3.72 -6.47
N ALA A 34 0.32 2.91 -7.37
CA ALA A 34 -0.13 1.53 -7.56
C ALA A 34 0.04 0.68 -6.29
N ARG A 35 1.15 0.86 -5.55
CA ARG A 35 1.36 0.21 -4.27
C ARG A 35 0.32 0.62 -3.24
N GLN A 36 0.00 1.91 -3.16
CA GLN A 36 -1.03 2.40 -2.26
C GLN A 36 -2.40 1.80 -2.60
N HIS A 37 -2.77 1.77 -3.89
CA HIS A 37 -4.03 1.14 -4.32
C HIS A 37 -4.11 -0.35 -3.95
N ILE A 38 -3.01 -1.09 -4.02
CA ILE A 38 -2.97 -2.49 -3.57
C ILE A 38 -3.22 -2.56 -2.06
N THR A 39 -2.55 -1.72 -1.27
CA THR A 39 -2.75 -1.68 0.19
C THR A 39 -4.18 -1.32 0.56
N ASP A 40 -4.77 -0.33 -0.11
CA ASP A 40 -6.15 0.10 0.15
C ASP A 40 -7.15 -1.00 -0.21
N ALA A 41 -7.01 -1.61 -1.39
CA ALA A 41 -7.87 -2.71 -1.82
C ALA A 41 -7.74 -3.94 -0.91
N GLU A 42 -6.53 -4.22 -0.42
CA GLU A 42 -6.28 -5.28 0.55
C GLU A 42 -6.93 -5.02 1.92
N ALA A 43 -6.98 -3.76 2.36
CA ALA A 43 -7.66 -3.37 3.59
C ALA A 43 -9.18 -3.49 3.42
N GLU A 44 -9.73 -2.95 2.33
CA GLU A 44 -11.14 -3.03 1.99
C GLU A 44 -11.61 -4.50 1.90
N LEU A 45 -10.83 -5.38 1.27
CA LEU A 45 -11.16 -6.80 1.18
C LEU A 45 -11.23 -7.47 2.56
N ARG A 46 -10.34 -7.12 3.50
CA ARG A 46 -10.37 -7.65 4.87
C ARG A 46 -11.59 -7.15 5.63
N ASP A 47 -11.91 -5.87 5.50
CA ASP A 47 -13.09 -5.27 6.13
C ASP A 47 -14.39 -5.90 5.60
N ALA A 48 -14.49 -6.12 4.30
CA ALA A 48 -15.64 -6.79 3.69
C ALA A 48 -15.80 -8.25 4.19
N VAL A 49 -14.70 -9.01 4.28
CA VAL A 49 -14.72 -10.38 4.83
C VAL A 49 -15.14 -10.38 6.30
N LYS A 50 -14.64 -9.42 7.08
CA LYS A 50 -15.02 -9.25 8.49
C LYS A 50 -16.51 -8.94 8.61
N ALA A 51 -17.03 -8.00 7.83
CA ALA A 51 -18.45 -7.65 7.82
C ALA A 51 -19.33 -8.85 7.46
N ALA A 52 -18.95 -9.65 6.45
CA ALA A 52 -19.67 -10.88 6.10
C ALA A 52 -19.66 -11.89 7.26
N ARG A 53 -18.53 -12.07 7.96
CA ARG A 53 -18.45 -12.93 9.14
C ARG A 53 -19.33 -12.43 10.29
N GLU A 54 -19.38 -11.12 10.52
CA GLU A 54 -20.23 -10.49 11.54
C GLU A 54 -21.72 -10.59 11.20
N ALA A 55 -22.08 -10.55 9.92
CA ALA A 55 -23.42 -10.84 9.43
C ALA A 55 -23.83 -12.32 9.58
N GLY A 56 -22.89 -13.20 9.91
CA GLY A 56 -23.12 -14.63 10.14
C GLY A 56 -22.81 -15.53 8.94
N ASP A 57 -22.32 -14.98 7.82
CA ASP A 57 -22.01 -15.77 6.62
C ASP A 57 -20.95 -16.83 6.89
N SER A 58 -21.20 -18.07 6.49
CA SER A 58 -20.25 -19.15 6.68
C SER A 58 -18.97 -18.95 5.85
N TRP A 59 -17.85 -19.50 6.33
CA TRP A 59 -16.58 -19.49 5.60
C TRP A 59 -16.68 -20.12 4.20
N THR A 60 -17.63 -21.03 3.97
CA THR A 60 -17.86 -21.62 2.64
C THR A 60 -18.40 -20.59 1.65
N ILE A 61 -19.36 -19.76 2.06
CA ILE A 61 -19.95 -18.71 1.21
C ILE A 61 -18.91 -17.63 0.91
N ILE A 62 -18.18 -17.20 1.94
CA ILE A 62 -17.12 -16.19 1.79
C ILE A 62 -16.01 -16.72 0.86
N ALA A 63 -15.61 -17.98 1.00
CA ALA A 63 -14.58 -18.56 0.13
C ALA A 63 -15.03 -18.65 -1.34
N ALA A 64 -16.31 -18.94 -1.59
CA ALA A 64 -16.87 -18.92 -2.94
C ALA A 64 -16.80 -17.51 -3.56
N ALA A 65 -17.08 -16.46 -2.78
CA ALA A 65 -16.95 -15.07 -3.24
C ALA A 65 -15.49 -14.67 -3.49
N LEU A 66 -14.55 -15.22 -2.72
CA LEU A 66 -13.11 -14.98 -2.86
C LEU A 66 -12.43 -15.86 -3.93
N ASP A 67 -13.19 -16.70 -4.64
CA ASP A 67 -12.69 -17.70 -5.58
C ASP A 67 -11.56 -18.57 -4.99
N THR A 68 -11.78 -19.07 -3.77
CA THR A 68 -10.79 -19.86 -3.04
C THR A 68 -11.43 -20.98 -2.23
N THR A 69 -10.61 -21.79 -1.57
CA THR A 69 -11.12 -22.84 -0.68
C THR A 69 -11.50 -22.28 0.69
N ARG A 70 -12.49 -22.90 1.34
CA ARG A 70 -12.89 -22.57 2.72
C ARG A 70 -11.71 -22.52 3.69
N GLN A 71 -10.81 -23.50 3.60
CA GLN A 71 -9.63 -23.58 4.48
C GLN A 71 -8.65 -22.43 4.21
N ALA A 72 -8.41 -22.07 2.94
CA ALA A 72 -7.56 -20.95 2.57
C ALA A 72 -8.16 -19.61 3.04
N ALA A 73 -9.46 -19.40 2.85
CA ALA A 73 -10.17 -18.21 3.35
C ALA A 73 -10.08 -18.10 4.88
N GLN A 74 -10.39 -19.18 5.61
CA GLN A 74 -10.31 -19.19 7.07
C GLN A 74 -8.88 -18.99 7.58
N GLN A 75 -7.87 -19.57 6.92
CA GLN A 75 -6.48 -19.38 7.31
C GLN A 75 -6.00 -17.94 7.11
N ARG A 76 -6.41 -17.31 6.00
CA ARG A 76 -5.98 -15.97 5.60
C ARG A 76 -6.71 -14.86 6.36
N PHE A 77 -8.00 -15.03 6.61
CA PHE A 77 -8.87 -13.98 7.17
C PHE A 77 -9.44 -14.32 8.56
N GLY A 78 -9.27 -15.55 9.04
CA GLY A 78 -9.80 -15.99 10.34
C GLY A 78 -8.87 -15.74 11.52
N LYS A 79 -7.68 -15.19 11.29
CA LYS A 79 -6.75 -14.74 12.34
C LYS A 79 -6.81 -13.21 12.38
N ASN A 80 -7.24 -12.67 13.53
CA ASN A 80 -7.16 -11.23 13.82
C ASN A 80 -5.71 -10.83 14.06
#